data_AF-A0A848EB44-F1
#
_entry.id   AF-A0A848EB44-F1
#
_cell.length_a   1.000
_cell.length_b   1.000
_cell.length_c   1.000
_cell.angle_alpha   90.00
_cell.angle_beta   90.00
_cell.angle_gamma   90.00
#
_symmetry.space_group_name_H-M   'P 1'
#
loop_
_entity.id
_entity.type
_entity.pdbx_description
1 polymer ?
#
loop_
_entity_poly.entity_id
_entity_poly.type
_entity_poly.pdbx_seq_one_letter_code
_entity_poly.pdbx_strand_id
1 'polypeptide(L)'
;MAALKANGVQRLVDVRALANSRKPGFAKGALSAALEEAGIGYLHLRALGTPAEGRQAVRSGHPEVMRRIFAAHLAGTEAQAALANLSDLARRERVCLLCLEDDPRHCHRTLVAEAVGLPTTHLHPG
;
A
#
# COMPACT_ATOMS: atom_id res chain seq x y z
N MET A 1 -14.90 -4.86 -0.50
CA MET A 1 -14.99 -5.25 0.93
C MET A 1 -14.99 -6.78 1.13
N ALA A 2 -15.73 -7.55 0.31
CA ALA A 2 -15.83 -9.00 0.43
C ALA A 2 -14.47 -9.73 0.53
N ALA A 3 -13.52 -9.43 -0.37
CA ALA A 3 -12.19 -10.03 -0.35
C ALA A 3 -11.43 -9.80 0.97
N LEU A 4 -11.52 -8.61 1.56
CA LEU A 4 -10.86 -8.29 2.84
C LEU A 4 -11.47 -9.11 3.99
N LYS A 5 -12.81 -9.19 4.04
CA LYS A 5 -13.53 -9.96 5.06
C LYS A 5 -13.27 -11.45 4.94
N ALA A 6 -13.33 -12.01 3.73
CA ALA A 6 -13.07 -13.42 3.46
C ALA A 6 -11.66 -13.86 3.88
N ASN A 7 -10.70 -12.95 3.85
CA ASN A 7 -9.32 -13.20 4.28
C ASN A 7 -9.06 -12.78 5.73
N GLY A 8 -10.08 -12.32 6.46
CA GLY A 8 -9.96 -11.85 7.84
C GLY A 8 -8.93 -10.73 8.03
N VAL A 9 -8.85 -9.82 7.06
CA VAL A 9 -8.00 -8.61 7.18
C VAL A 9 -8.52 -7.76 8.33
N GLN A 10 -7.64 -7.44 9.26
CA GLN A 10 -7.94 -6.61 10.43
C GLN A 10 -7.59 -5.14 10.18
N ARG A 11 -6.58 -4.87 9.35
CA ARG A 11 -6.18 -3.51 8.99
C ARG A 11 -5.80 -3.38 7.52
N LEU A 12 -6.37 -2.38 6.86
CA LEU A 12 -5.93 -1.94 5.55
C LEU A 12 -4.90 -0.83 5.73
N VAL A 13 -3.68 -1.06 5.22
CA VAL A 13 -2.62 -0.06 5.20
C VAL A 13 -2.53 0.53 3.81
N ASP A 14 -2.97 1.78 3.67
CA ASP A 14 -2.81 2.57 2.47
C ASP A 14 -1.36 3.05 2.36
N VAL A 15 -0.66 2.62 1.31
CA VAL A 15 0.72 3.03 1.00
C VAL A 15 0.77 3.97 -0.19
N ARG A 16 -0.33 4.66 -0.53
CA ARG A 16 -0.35 5.65 -1.61
C ARG A 16 0.30 6.95 -1.13
N ALA A 17 1.12 7.56 -1.99
CA ALA A 17 1.66 8.90 -1.71
C ALA A 17 0.56 9.96 -1.58
N LEU A 18 -0.54 9.78 -2.33
CA LEU A 18 -1.74 10.60 -2.29
C LEU A 18 -2.97 9.68 -2.18
N ALA A 19 -3.76 9.84 -1.11
CA ALA A 19 -4.95 9.04 -0.85
C ALA A 19 -6.24 9.64 -1.47
N ASN A 20 -6.10 10.50 -2.48
CA ASN A 20 -7.19 11.09 -3.24
C ASN A 20 -7.41 10.34 -4.56
N SER A 21 -8.25 9.31 -4.55
CA SER A 21 -8.59 8.56 -5.75
C SER A 21 -9.89 9.06 -6.37
N ARG A 22 -9.93 9.07 -7.71
CA ARG A 22 -11.18 9.22 -8.48
C ARG A 22 -11.94 7.90 -8.65
N LYS A 23 -11.31 6.76 -8.32
CA LYS A 23 -11.97 5.45 -8.35
C LYS A 23 -13.04 5.44 -7.25
N PRO A 24 -14.31 5.11 -7.57
CA PRO A 24 -15.41 5.11 -6.59
C PRO A 24 -15.06 4.31 -5.34
N GLY A 25 -15.25 4.90 -4.16
CA GLY A 25 -14.96 4.27 -2.87
C GLY A 25 -13.48 4.24 -2.44
N PHE A 26 -12.54 4.74 -3.25
CA PHE A 26 -11.10 4.73 -2.92
C PHE A 26 -10.54 6.09 -2.48
N ALA A 27 -11.37 7.13 -2.43
CA ALA A 27 -11.00 8.37 -1.74
C ALA A 27 -10.88 8.09 -0.24
N LYS A 28 -9.85 8.65 0.43
CA LYS A 28 -9.53 8.37 1.85
C LYS A 28 -10.76 8.36 2.76
N GLY A 29 -11.61 9.39 2.69
CA GLY A 29 -12.79 9.51 3.56
C GLY A 29 -13.78 8.37 3.33
N ALA A 30 -14.20 8.16 2.08
CA ALA A 30 -15.14 7.08 1.72
C ALA A 30 -14.58 5.69 2.04
N LEU A 31 -13.29 5.47 1.76
CA LEU A 31 -12.63 4.20 2.05
C LEU A 31 -12.55 3.93 3.56
N SER A 32 -12.15 4.94 4.34
CA SER A 32 -12.04 4.83 5.80
C SER A 32 -13.39 4.53 6.43
N ALA A 33 -14.45 5.24 6.02
CA ALA A 33 -15.81 5.01 6.53
C ALA A 33 -16.29 3.58 6.21
N ALA A 34 -16.13 3.13 4.97
CA ALA A 34 -16.54 1.78 4.58
C ALA A 34 -15.75 0.68 5.32
N LEU A 35 -14.47 0.91 5.62
CA LEU A 35 -13.65 -0.03 6.39
C LEU A 35 -14.08 -0.06 7.87
N GLU A 36 -14.37 1.10 8.45
CA GLU A 36 -14.86 1.22 9.82
C GLU A 36 -16.20 0.49 10.00
N GLU A 37 -17.16 0.70 9.09
CA GLU A 37 -18.42 -0.05 9.05
C GLU A 37 -18.21 -1.57 8.93
N ALA A 38 -17.10 -1.98 8.30
CA ALA A 38 -16.72 -3.38 8.16
C ALA A 38 -15.94 -3.94 9.35
N GLY A 39 -15.62 -3.13 10.37
CA GLY A 39 -14.78 -3.51 11.51
C GLY A 39 -13.29 -3.66 11.16
N ILE A 40 -12.84 -3.02 10.08
CA ILE A 40 -11.47 -3.09 9.58
C ILE A 40 -10.78 -1.75 9.84
N GLY A 41 -9.62 -1.78 10.51
CA GLY A 41 -8.83 -0.57 10.74
C GLY A 41 -8.27 0.02 9.44
N TYR A 42 -8.11 1.33 9.41
CA TYR A 42 -7.46 2.05 8.31
C TYR A 42 -6.22 2.78 8.81
N LEU A 43 -5.08 2.58 8.15
CA LEU A 43 -3.83 3.30 8.41
C LEU A 43 -3.25 3.81 7.10
N HIS A 44 -2.83 5.07 7.04
CA HIS A 44 -2.19 5.65 5.86
C HIS A 44 -0.71 5.91 6.14
N LEU A 45 0.17 5.11 5.54
CA LEU A 45 1.63 5.26 5.64
C LEU A 45 2.15 5.97 4.39
N ARG A 46 1.97 7.30 4.35
CA ARG A 46 2.38 8.13 3.20
C ARG A 46 3.86 8.02 2.87
N ALA A 47 4.72 7.81 3.88
CA ALA A 47 6.16 7.61 3.70
C ALA A 47 6.51 6.36 2.88
N LEU A 48 5.57 5.41 2.72
CA LEU A 48 5.73 4.23 1.85
C LEU A 48 5.10 4.43 0.46
N GLY A 49 4.74 5.66 0.11
CA GLY A 49 4.18 6.00 -1.20
C GLY A 49 5.24 6.38 -2.23
N THR A 50 4.97 6.02 -3.49
CA THR A 50 5.85 6.36 -4.62
C THR A 50 6.08 7.87 -4.72
N PRO A 51 7.33 8.36 -4.72
CA PRO A 51 7.69 9.77 -4.95
C PRO A 51 7.13 10.33 -6.27
N ALA A 52 7.12 11.66 -6.42
CA ALA A 52 6.54 12.31 -7.60
C ALA A 52 7.24 11.89 -8.90
N GLU A 53 8.56 11.79 -8.85
CA GLU A 53 9.46 11.38 -9.92
C GLU A 53 9.20 9.91 -10.30
N GLY A 54 9.00 9.03 -9.30
CA GLY A 54 8.62 7.64 -9.54
C GLY A 54 7.25 7.49 -10.18
N ARG A 55 6.26 8.31 -9.76
CA ARG A 55 4.93 8.35 -10.39
C ARG A 55 5.01 8.86 -11.83
N GLN A 56 5.87 9.85 -12.10
CA GLN A 56 6.11 10.34 -13.44
C GLN A 56 6.74 9.26 -14.33
N ALA A 57 7.75 8.53 -13.82
CA ALA A 57 8.39 7.44 -14.55
C ALA A 57 7.38 6.38 -15.02
N VAL A 58 6.46 5.92 -14.16
CA VAL A 58 5.39 4.99 -14.56
C VAL A 58 4.48 5.60 -15.63
N ARG A 59 4.05 6.87 -15.47
CA ARG A 59 3.21 7.55 -16.47
C ARG A 59 3.89 7.70 -17.84
N SER A 60 5.21 7.80 -17.84
CA SER A 60 6.04 7.87 -19.05
C SER A 60 6.41 6.50 -19.62
N GLY A 61 5.91 5.39 -19.05
CA GLY A 61 6.18 4.04 -19.54
C GLY A 61 7.51 3.43 -19.06
N HIS A 62 8.06 3.94 -17.95
CA HIS A 62 9.35 3.51 -17.37
C HIS A 62 9.18 2.90 -15.96
N PRO A 63 8.50 1.75 -15.82
CA PRO A 63 8.30 1.10 -14.52
C PRO A 63 9.62 0.68 -13.84
N GLU A 64 10.64 0.34 -14.61
CA GLU A 64 11.99 0.00 -14.12
C GLU A 64 12.68 1.19 -13.45
N VAL A 65 12.51 2.39 -14.00
CA VAL A 65 13.02 3.64 -13.42
C VAL A 65 12.28 3.94 -12.11
N MET A 66 10.95 3.74 -12.08
CA MET A 66 10.19 3.87 -10.84
C MET A 66 10.69 2.92 -9.76
N ARG A 67 10.97 1.65 -10.07
CA ARG A 67 11.50 0.69 -9.08
C ARG A 67 12.81 1.17 -8.47
N ARG A 68 13.73 1.72 -9.28
CA ARG A 68 15.00 2.27 -8.79
C ARG A 68 14.79 3.48 -7.88
N ILE A 69 13.96 4.44 -8.30
CA ILE A 69 13.61 5.63 -7.50
C ILE A 69 12.97 5.21 -6.18
N PHE A 70 12.04 4.26 -6.22
CA PHE A 70 11.34 3.79 -5.03
C PHE A 70 12.24 3.00 -4.08
N ALA A 71 13.17 2.18 -4.59
CA ALA A 71 14.15 1.50 -3.75
C ALA A 71 15.06 2.49 -3.00
N ALA A 72 15.52 3.55 -3.66
CA ALA A 72 16.28 4.62 -3.00
C ALA A 72 15.43 5.37 -1.96
N HIS A 73 14.16 5.64 -2.28
CA HIS A 73 13.20 6.26 -1.36
C HIS A 73 12.98 5.40 -0.10
N LEU A 74 12.86 4.08 -0.24
CA LEU A 74 12.70 3.16 0.89
C LEU A 74 13.90 3.17 1.85
N ALA A 75 15.10 3.53 1.38
CA ALA A 75 16.28 3.67 2.24
C ALA A 75 16.27 4.95 3.11
N GLY A 76 15.34 5.88 2.87
CA GLY A 76 15.22 7.11 3.65
C GLY A 76 14.68 6.90 5.07
N THR A 77 15.06 7.77 6.00
CA THR A 77 14.72 7.66 7.43
C THR A 77 13.22 7.55 7.69
N GLU A 78 12.40 8.37 7.04
CA GLU A 78 10.93 8.32 7.22
C GLU A 78 10.33 7.01 6.70
N ALA A 79 10.83 6.51 5.58
CA ALA A 79 10.38 5.24 5.01
C ALA A 79 10.79 4.06 5.89
N GLN A 80 12.01 4.07 6.43
CA GLN A 80 12.48 3.06 7.38
C GLN A 80 11.65 3.04 8.66
N ALA A 81 11.32 4.20 9.23
CA ALA A 81 10.44 4.28 10.40
C ALA A 81 9.02 3.74 10.09
N ALA A 82 8.48 4.04 8.92
CA ALA A 82 7.18 3.52 8.49
C ALA A 82 7.22 2.00 8.21
N LEU A 83 8.31 1.48 7.65
CA LEU A 83 8.53 0.03 7.47
C LEU A 83 8.60 -0.70 8.80
N ALA A 84 9.28 -0.13 9.81
CA ALA A 84 9.33 -0.70 11.15
C ALA A 84 7.93 -0.78 11.77
N ASN A 85 7.16 0.32 11.72
CA ASN A 85 5.76 0.35 12.18
C ASN A 85 4.90 -0.70 11.46
N LEU A 86 4.98 -0.75 10.12
CA LEU A 86 4.25 -1.75 9.33
C LEU A 86 4.63 -3.19 9.70
N SER A 87 5.92 -3.45 9.92
CA SER A 87 6.40 -4.79 10.27
C SER A 87 5.90 -5.24 11.65
N ASP A 88 5.92 -4.34 12.63
CA ASP A 88 5.41 -4.63 13.98
C ASP A 88 3.89 -4.81 13.99
N LEU A 89 3.18 -4.04 13.16
CA LEU A 89 1.75 -4.20 12.96
C LEU A 89 1.41 -5.55 12.33
N ALA A 90 2.09 -5.90 11.23
CA ALA A 90 1.86 -7.16 10.50
C ALA A 90 2.24 -8.41 11.30
N ARG A 91 3.09 -8.27 12.33
CA ARG A 91 3.37 -9.35 13.30
C ARG A 91 2.24 -9.58 14.32
N ARG A 92 1.39 -8.57 14.57
CA ARG A 92 0.34 -8.62 15.59
C ARG A 92 -1.04 -8.93 15.01
N GLU A 93 -1.26 -8.58 13.76
CA GLU A 93 -2.55 -8.68 13.11
C GLU A 93 -2.44 -8.84 11.60
N ARG A 94 -3.55 -9.24 10.96
CA ARG A 94 -3.58 -9.44 9.51
C ARG A 94 -3.74 -8.13 8.76
N VAL A 95 -2.65 -7.71 8.13
CA VAL A 95 -2.56 -6.46 7.36
C VAL A 95 -2.75 -6.72 5.86
N CYS A 96 -3.48 -5.84 5.19
CA CYS A 96 -3.54 -5.79 3.72
C CYS A 96 -3.00 -4.44 3.22
N LEU A 97 -1.99 -4.48 2.35
CA LEU A 97 -1.45 -3.27 1.71
C LEU A 97 -2.36 -2.84 0.56
N LEU A 98 -2.67 -1.54 0.49
CA LEU A 98 -3.41 -0.95 -0.61
C LEU A 98 -2.52 -0.05 -1.47
N CYS A 99 -2.55 -0.31 -2.78
CA CYS A 99 -2.14 0.60 -3.85
C CYS A 99 -3.29 0.68 -4.89
N LEU A 100 -3.21 1.62 -5.85
CA LEU A 100 -4.16 1.73 -6.96
C LEU A 100 -3.74 0.97 -8.23
N GLU A 101 -2.49 0.50 -8.30
CA GLU A 101 -2.03 -0.35 -9.39
C GLU A 101 -2.62 -1.76 -9.23
N ASP A 102 -3.14 -2.29 -10.33
CA ASP A 102 -3.79 -3.60 -10.34
C ASP A 102 -2.73 -4.71 -10.46
N ASP A 103 -1.73 -4.52 -11.33
CA ASP A 103 -0.66 -5.49 -11.57
C ASP A 103 0.44 -5.40 -10.49
N PRO A 104 0.61 -6.42 -9.63
CA PRO A 104 1.66 -6.43 -8.62
C PRO A 104 3.08 -6.34 -9.20
N ARG A 105 3.30 -6.70 -10.48
CA ARG A 105 4.61 -6.59 -11.14
C ARG A 105 5.03 -5.13 -11.38
N HIS A 106 4.05 -4.24 -11.50
CA HIS A 106 4.26 -2.81 -11.73
C HIS A 106 4.03 -1.97 -10.47
N CYS A 107 3.64 -2.61 -9.37
CA CYS A 107 3.23 -1.94 -8.17
C CYS A 107 4.39 -1.79 -7.16
N HIS A 108 4.50 -0.60 -6.56
CA HIS A 108 5.44 -0.35 -5.47
C HIS A 108 5.12 -1.14 -4.19
N ARG A 109 3.88 -1.64 -4.02
CA ARG A 109 3.47 -2.44 -2.86
C ARG A 109 4.28 -3.74 -2.72
N THR A 110 4.78 -4.28 -3.84
CA THR A 110 5.63 -5.48 -3.84
C THR A 110 6.98 -5.17 -3.20
N LEU A 111 7.58 -4.02 -3.50
CA LEU A 111 8.83 -3.57 -2.86
C LEU A 111 8.64 -3.30 -1.35
N VAL A 112 7.47 -2.78 -0.95
CA VAL A 112 7.13 -2.63 0.48
C VAL A 112 6.98 -3.99 1.16
N ALA A 113 6.26 -4.92 0.54
CA ALA A 113 6.07 -6.27 1.08
C ALA A 113 7.40 -7.04 1.21
N GLU A 114 8.27 -6.96 0.19
CA GLU A 114 9.62 -7.53 0.20
C GLU A 114 10.46 -6.93 1.33
N ALA A 115 10.41 -5.62 1.55
CA ALA A 115 11.14 -4.94 2.61
C ALA A 115 10.65 -5.35 4.02
N VAL A 116 9.37 -5.68 4.18
CA VAL A 116 8.82 -6.20 5.44
C VAL A 116 9.22 -7.66 5.68
N GLY A 117 9.42 -8.44 4.61
CA GLY A 117 9.97 -9.80 4.68
C GLY A 117 9.03 -10.85 5.31
N LEU A 118 7.72 -10.61 5.30
CA LEU A 118 6.71 -11.56 5.79
C LEU A 118 6.02 -12.29 4.61
N PRO A 119 5.47 -13.50 4.83
CA PRO A 119 4.69 -14.20 3.81
C PRO A 119 3.55 -13.32 3.29
N THR A 120 3.44 -13.22 1.96
CA THR A 120 2.43 -12.36 1.31
C THR A 120 1.59 -13.13 0.31
N THR A 121 0.31 -12.78 0.25
CA THR A 121 -0.66 -13.29 -0.73
C THR A 121 -1.33 -12.10 -1.40
N HIS A 122 -1.44 -12.13 -2.72
CA HIS A 122 -2.15 -11.08 -3.45
C HIS A 122 -3.66 -11.29 -3.38
N LEU A 123 -4.38 -10.25 -2.97
CA LEU A 123 -5.84 -10.23 -2.96
C LEU A 123 -6.35 -9.46 -4.18
N HIS A 124 -7.25 -10.08 -4.93
CA HIS A 124 -7.97 -9.42 -6.01
C HIS A 124 -9.37 -9.02 -5.50
N PRO A 125 -9.86 -7.81 -5.85
CA PRO A 125 -11.26 -7.49 -5.66
C PRO A 125 -12.08 -8.43 -6.56
N GLY A 126 -12.75 -9.41 -5.94
CA GLY A 126 -13.73 -10.26 -6.61
C GLY A 126 -14.98 -9.49 -7.01
#